data_AF-A0A955A9R9-F1
#
_entry.id   AF-A0A955A9R9-F1
#
_cell.length_a   1.000
_cell.length_b   1.000
_cell.length_c   1.000
_cell.angle_alpha   90.00
_cell.angle_beta   90.00
_cell.angle_gamma   90.00
#
_symmetry.space_group_name_H-M   'P 1'
#
loop_
_entity.id
_entity.type
_entity.pdbx_description
1 polymer ?
#
loop_
_entity_poly.entity_id
_entity_poly.type
_entity_poly.pdbx_seq_one_letter_code
_entity_poly.pdbx_strand_id
1 'polypeptide(L)'
;GLRLPNIESAEDRLTPQNILIGDPHRWHLQPLPQGLGWRQKTWFPRCGLIGARPPFLDAGATLREQSMGWLAEDYASLSLQQRLAADHLKFANGASFGLSFDDLRGDEPMHLHGLTPDGDLHFALPGDQPTIALDLGRGGEVLPTKLLTVLIEPSRMRLDMIWSGTHTIGEYRKWQDVTNLVAEVA
;
A
#
# COMPACT_ATOMS: atom_id res chain seq x y z
N GLY A 1 -30.47 -14.74 -16.57
CA GLY A 1 -29.66 -14.18 -15.47
C GLY A 1 -28.80 -13.05 -16.02
N LEU A 2 -28.43 -12.08 -15.18
CA LEU A 2 -27.48 -11.02 -15.53
C LEU A 2 -26.04 -11.54 -15.47
N ARG A 3 -25.19 -11.11 -16.41
CA ARG A 3 -23.76 -11.41 -16.38
C ARG A 3 -23.13 -10.60 -15.25
N LEU A 4 -22.43 -11.26 -14.33
CA LEU A 4 -21.70 -10.58 -13.27
C LEU A 4 -20.57 -9.73 -13.89
N PRO A 5 -20.23 -8.58 -13.30
CA PRO A 5 -19.06 -7.82 -13.72
C PRO A 5 -17.81 -8.69 -13.54
N ASN A 6 -16.95 -8.70 -14.56
CA ASN A 6 -15.71 -9.48 -14.55
C ASN A 6 -14.67 -8.77 -13.68
N ILE A 7 -14.89 -8.78 -12.37
CA ILE A 7 -13.98 -8.19 -11.39
C ILE A 7 -12.86 -9.15 -11.00
N GLU A 8 -12.78 -10.33 -11.60
CA GLU A 8 -11.89 -11.43 -11.21
C GLU A 8 -10.49 -11.28 -11.83
N SER A 9 -9.52 -11.99 -11.25
CA SER A 9 -8.23 -12.17 -11.91
C SER A 9 -8.43 -13.15 -13.07
N ALA A 10 -7.83 -12.85 -14.22
CA ALA A 10 -7.87 -13.76 -15.37
C ALA A 10 -7.27 -15.14 -15.06
N GLU A 11 -6.32 -15.19 -14.12
CA GLU A 11 -5.60 -16.37 -13.68
C GLU A 11 -6.31 -17.12 -12.53
N ASP A 12 -7.34 -16.52 -11.92
CA ASP A 12 -7.99 -17.04 -10.71
C ASP A 12 -9.50 -16.75 -10.74
N ARG A 13 -10.17 -17.35 -11.73
CA ARG A 13 -11.59 -17.10 -12.00
C ARG A 13 -12.50 -17.72 -10.94
N LEU A 14 -13.61 -17.04 -10.65
CA LEU A 14 -14.68 -17.60 -9.86
C LEU A 14 -15.42 -18.66 -10.68
N THR A 15 -15.65 -19.78 -10.05
CA THR A 15 -16.41 -20.92 -10.55
C THR A 15 -17.43 -21.31 -9.48
N PRO A 16 -18.53 -21.99 -9.85
CA PRO A 16 -19.45 -22.53 -8.85
C PRO A 16 -18.76 -23.41 -7.79
N GLN A 17 -17.63 -24.04 -8.15
CA GLN A 17 -16.85 -24.92 -7.30
C GLN A 17 -15.92 -24.20 -6.31
N ASN A 18 -15.56 -22.94 -6.55
CA ASN A 18 -14.62 -22.20 -5.69
C ASN A 18 -15.21 -20.95 -5.02
N ILE A 19 -16.39 -20.49 -5.45
CA ILE A 19 -17.08 -19.34 -4.84
C ILE A 19 -17.62 -19.65 -3.44
N LEU A 20 -18.01 -20.91 -3.20
CA LEU A 20 -18.45 -21.41 -1.90
C LEU A 20 -17.48 -22.47 -1.39
N ILE A 21 -16.81 -22.20 -0.28
CA ILE A 21 -15.83 -23.13 0.30
C ILE A 21 -16.43 -24.08 1.34
N GLY A 22 -17.59 -23.74 1.92
CA GLY A 22 -18.33 -24.59 2.87
C GLY A 22 -17.67 -24.79 4.24
N ASP A 23 -16.37 -24.51 4.37
CA ASP A 23 -15.58 -24.67 5.59
C ASP A 23 -14.69 -23.43 5.83
N PRO A 24 -14.86 -22.69 6.93
CA PRO A 24 -14.04 -21.52 7.26
C PRO A 24 -12.53 -21.79 7.28
N HIS A 25 -12.07 -22.99 7.67
CA HIS A 25 -10.63 -23.30 7.71
C HIS A 25 -9.97 -23.23 6.32
N ARG A 26 -10.76 -23.46 5.28
CA ARG A 26 -10.34 -23.41 3.88
C ARG A 26 -10.46 -22.00 3.26
N TRP A 27 -10.84 -20.98 4.03
CA TRP A 27 -11.04 -19.60 3.53
C TRP A 27 -9.86 -19.07 2.70
N HIS A 28 -8.63 -19.37 3.10
CA HIS A 28 -7.41 -18.93 2.40
C HIS A 28 -7.21 -19.58 1.02
N LEU A 29 -8.03 -20.57 0.66
CA LEU A 29 -8.05 -21.20 -0.65
C LEU A 29 -9.04 -20.53 -1.62
N GLN A 30 -9.81 -19.53 -1.15
CA GLN A 30 -10.70 -18.78 -2.04
C GLN A 30 -9.89 -17.99 -3.06
N PRO A 31 -10.47 -17.74 -4.24
CA PRO A 31 -9.90 -16.76 -5.15
C PRO A 31 -9.69 -15.42 -4.47
N LEU A 32 -8.56 -14.78 -4.74
CA LEU A 32 -8.21 -13.54 -4.06
C LEU A 32 -9.23 -12.45 -4.40
N PRO A 33 -9.75 -11.69 -3.41
CA PRO A 33 -10.66 -10.60 -3.69
C PRO A 33 -9.97 -9.59 -4.59
N GLN A 34 -10.65 -9.25 -5.67
CA GLN A 34 -10.17 -8.29 -6.66
C GLN A 34 -11.03 -7.04 -6.61
N GLY A 35 -10.40 -5.91 -6.90
CA GLY A 35 -11.08 -4.62 -6.95
C GLY A 35 -10.15 -3.53 -7.44
N LEU A 36 -10.74 -2.52 -8.08
CA LEU A 36 -10.02 -1.35 -8.60
C LEU A 36 -10.01 -0.17 -7.61
N GLY A 37 -10.57 -0.39 -6.41
CA GLY A 37 -10.85 0.67 -5.44
C GLY A 37 -9.98 0.61 -4.19
N TRP A 38 -10.31 1.51 -3.27
CA TRP A 38 -9.68 1.59 -1.95
C TRP A 38 -9.98 0.37 -1.09
N ARG A 39 -8.94 -0.18 -0.44
CA ARG A 39 -9.06 -1.29 0.52
C ARG A 39 -9.35 -0.77 1.91
N GLN A 40 -10.41 -1.24 2.56
CA GLN A 40 -10.69 -0.91 3.96
C GLN A 40 -9.60 -1.46 4.90
N LYS A 41 -9.37 -0.81 6.05
CA LYS A 41 -8.35 -1.24 7.04
C LYS A 41 -8.59 -2.65 7.60
N THR A 42 -9.83 -3.11 7.62
CA THR A 42 -10.24 -4.43 8.12
C THR A 42 -10.12 -5.53 7.07
N TRP A 43 -9.81 -5.18 5.82
CA TRP A 43 -9.76 -6.13 4.72
C TRP A 43 -8.46 -6.93 4.75
N PHE A 44 -8.53 -8.24 4.53
CA PHE A 44 -7.34 -9.07 4.41
C PHE A 44 -6.74 -8.93 3.00
N PRO A 45 -5.40 -8.91 2.86
CA PRO A 45 -4.35 -9.02 3.89
C PRO A 45 -3.95 -7.70 4.56
N ARG A 46 -4.59 -6.56 4.27
CA ARG A 46 -4.22 -5.26 4.88
C ARG A 46 -4.25 -5.31 6.39
N CYS A 47 -5.31 -5.83 7.02
CA CYS A 47 -5.36 -5.98 8.48
C CYS A 47 -4.28 -6.95 9.02
N GLY A 48 -3.83 -7.90 8.19
CA GLY A 48 -2.73 -8.81 8.52
C GLY A 48 -1.40 -8.10 8.75
N LEU A 49 -1.16 -6.96 8.11
CA LEU A 49 0.07 -6.16 8.27
C LEU A 49 0.24 -5.59 9.69
N ILE A 50 -0.81 -5.57 10.50
CA ILE A 50 -0.77 -5.21 11.93
C ILE A 50 -1.09 -6.41 12.83
N GLY A 51 -0.95 -7.63 12.31
CA GLY A 51 -1.09 -8.88 13.06
C GLY A 51 -2.49 -9.46 13.11
N ALA A 52 -3.51 -8.83 12.50
CA ALA A 52 -4.88 -9.35 12.55
C ALA A 52 -5.04 -10.58 11.65
N ARG A 53 -5.48 -11.69 12.23
CA ARG A 53 -5.53 -13.01 11.58
C ARG A 53 -6.93 -13.61 11.66
N PRO A 54 -7.42 -14.30 10.62
CA PRO A 54 -8.62 -15.09 10.75
C PRO A 54 -8.49 -16.15 11.87
N PRO A 55 -9.50 -16.30 12.75
CA PRO A 55 -9.40 -17.20 13.91
C PRO A 55 -9.24 -18.67 13.52
N PHE A 56 -9.82 -19.06 12.38
CA PHE A 56 -9.80 -20.42 11.80
C PHE A 56 -8.58 -20.70 10.92
N LEU A 57 -7.64 -19.77 10.78
CA LEU A 57 -6.39 -20.07 10.06
C LEU A 57 -5.54 -21.01 10.93
N ASP A 58 -4.91 -22.02 10.36
CA ASP A 58 -4.03 -22.92 11.13
C ASP A 58 -2.58 -22.41 11.14
N ALA A 59 -1.81 -22.80 12.14
CA ALA A 59 -0.36 -22.56 12.14
C ALA A 59 0.28 -23.26 10.93
N GLY A 60 1.25 -22.60 10.27
CA GLY A 60 1.89 -23.12 9.06
C GLY A 60 1.01 -23.13 7.80
N ALA A 61 -0.24 -22.65 7.85
CA ALA A 61 -1.04 -22.47 6.66
C ALA A 61 -0.34 -21.49 5.69
N THR A 62 -0.23 -21.88 4.42
CA THR A 62 0.38 -21.06 3.37
C THR A 62 -0.70 -20.27 2.65
N LEU A 63 -0.55 -18.95 2.64
CA LEU A 63 -1.46 -18.00 2.00
C LEU A 63 -0.90 -17.56 0.64
N ARG A 64 -1.77 -17.31 -0.33
CA ARG A 64 -1.36 -16.80 -1.66
C ARG A 64 -0.74 -15.41 -1.53
N GLU A 65 -1.23 -14.62 -0.59
CA GLU A 65 -0.71 -13.29 -0.27
C GLU A 65 0.76 -13.33 0.16
N GLN A 66 1.24 -14.43 0.74
CA GLN A 66 2.65 -14.61 1.07
C GLN A 66 3.48 -14.85 -0.20
N SER A 67 3.01 -15.71 -1.11
CA SER A 67 3.69 -15.93 -2.39
C SER A 67 3.75 -14.69 -3.28
N MET A 68 2.83 -13.74 -3.06
CA MET A 68 2.80 -12.45 -3.75
C MET A 68 3.61 -11.36 -3.04
N GLY A 69 4.24 -11.66 -1.90
CA GLY A 69 5.00 -10.70 -1.10
C GLY A 69 4.15 -9.66 -0.37
N TRP A 70 2.83 -9.87 -0.25
CA TRP A 70 1.92 -8.95 0.43
C TRP A 70 1.90 -9.15 1.95
N LEU A 71 2.29 -10.34 2.41
CA LEU A 71 2.46 -10.70 3.80
C LEU A 71 3.82 -11.36 4.03
N ALA A 72 4.27 -11.33 5.28
CA ALA A 72 5.49 -12.01 5.69
C ALA A 72 5.41 -13.53 5.42
N GLU A 73 6.56 -14.14 5.14
CA GLU A 73 6.69 -15.59 5.18
C GLU A 73 6.29 -16.13 6.57
N ASP A 74 5.70 -17.32 6.60
CA ASP A 74 5.14 -17.94 7.81
C ASP A 74 4.19 -17.05 8.65
N TYR A 75 3.45 -16.14 7.98
CA TYR A 75 2.53 -15.20 8.58
C TYR A 75 1.61 -15.83 9.63
N ALA A 76 1.03 -17.00 9.33
CA ALA A 76 0.07 -17.66 10.21
C ALA A 76 0.69 -18.03 11.58
N SER A 77 1.91 -18.56 11.57
CA SER A 77 2.64 -18.94 12.78
C SER A 77 3.16 -17.73 13.54
N LEU A 78 3.72 -16.74 12.82
CA LEU A 78 4.20 -15.49 13.43
C LEU A 78 3.07 -14.72 14.09
N SER A 79 1.88 -14.67 13.50
CA SER A 79 0.70 -14.03 14.09
C SER A 79 0.27 -14.73 15.38
N LEU A 80 0.16 -16.07 15.37
CA LEU A 80 -0.18 -16.86 16.55
C LEU A 80 0.80 -16.66 17.71
N GLN A 81 2.08 -16.53 17.39
CA GLN A 81 3.14 -16.30 18.38
C GLN A 81 3.29 -14.84 18.78
N GLN A 82 2.50 -13.92 18.22
CA GLN A 82 2.61 -12.46 18.40
C GLN A 82 4.01 -11.93 18.04
N ARG A 83 4.61 -12.49 16.99
CA ARG A 83 5.97 -12.18 16.50
C ARG A 83 5.98 -11.48 15.14
N LEU A 84 4.82 -11.14 14.59
CA LEU A 84 4.75 -10.33 13.37
C LEU A 84 5.27 -8.91 13.64
N ALA A 85 6.25 -8.49 12.85
CA ALA A 85 6.61 -7.08 12.76
C ALA A 85 5.48 -6.33 12.04
N ALA A 86 4.92 -5.30 12.69
CA ALA A 86 3.88 -4.50 12.09
C ALA A 86 4.46 -3.61 10.98
N ASP A 87 3.86 -3.64 9.79
CA ASP A 87 4.19 -2.71 8.71
C ASP A 87 3.15 -1.59 8.68
N HIS A 88 3.39 -0.54 9.46
CA HIS A 88 2.47 0.57 9.61
C HIS A 88 2.29 1.38 8.32
N LEU A 89 3.31 1.44 7.47
CA LEU A 89 3.27 2.21 6.22
C LEU A 89 2.42 1.48 5.17
N LYS A 90 2.67 0.18 4.94
CA LYS A 90 1.82 -0.63 4.06
C LYS A 90 0.41 -0.76 4.62
N PHE A 91 0.25 -0.85 5.95
CA PHE A 91 -1.06 -0.81 6.58
C PHE A 91 -1.78 0.52 6.38
N ALA A 92 -1.09 1.66 6.34
CA ALA A 92 -1.71 2.95 6.06
C ALA A 92 -2.11 3.11 4.59
N ASN A 93 -1.47 2.37 3.67
CA ASN A 93 -1.73 2.42 2.24
C ASN A 93 -3.05 1.69 1.85
N GLY A 94 -3.99 2.47 1.32
CA GLY A 94 -5.30 1.98 0.86
C GLY A 94 -5.39 1.60 -0.61
N ALA A 95 -4.33 1.75 -1.41
CA ALA A 95 -4.31 1.37 -2.81
C ALA A 95 -4.51 -0.15 -2.97
N SER A 96 -4.88 -0.63 -4.16
CA SER A 96 -4.89 -2.08 -4.44
C SER A 96 -3.46 -2.65 -4.41
N PHE A 97 -3.30 -3.98 -4.28
CA PHE A 97 -1.98 -4.58 -4.06
C PHE A 97 -0.99 -4.36 -5.22
N GLY A 98 -1.49 -4.31 -6.46
CA GLY A 98 -0.67 -3.98 -7.63
C GLY A 98 -0.38 -2.49 -7.80
N LEU A 99 -0.95 -1.63 -6.95
CA LEU A 99 -0.78 -0.17 -6.98
C LEU A 99 -0.08 0.34 -5.72
N SER A 100 0.61 -0.54 -4.99
CA SER A 100 1.46 -0.19 -3.86
C SER A 100 2.91 -0.49 -4.23
N PHE A 101 3.77 0.52 -4.13
CA PHE A 101 5.18 0.45 -4.49
C PHE A 101 6.02 0.78 -3.26
N ASP A 102 7.15 0.09 -3.07
CA ASP A 102 8.03 0.31 -1.93
C ASP A 102 8.92 1.56 -2.10
N ASP A 103 9.30 1.83 -3.35
CA ASP A 103 10.15 2.95 -3.71
C ASP A 103 9.79 3.49 -5.10
N LEU A 104 9.28 4.71 -5.14
CA LEU A 104 9.10 5.49 -6.36
C LEU A 104 10.01 6.71 -6.27
N ARG A 105 10.81 6.92 -7.31
CA ARG A 105 11.76 8.02 -7.47
C ARG A 105 11.09 9.27 -8.02
N GLY A 106 9.92 9.13 -8.65
CA GLY A 106 9.16 10.24 -9.21
C GLY A 106 9.55 10.61 -10.63
N ASP A 107 10.34 9.77 -11.31
CA ASP A 107 10.76 9.91 -12.71
C ASP A 107 10.38 8.69 -13.57
N GLU A 108 9.61 7.76 -13.00
CA GLU A 108 9.30 6.49 -13.65
C GLU A 108 8.47 6.67 -14.92
N PRO A 109 8.72 5.86 -15.98
CA PRO A 109 7.83 5.77 -17.12
C PRO A 109 6.52 5.06 -16.74
N MET A 110 5.40 5.71 -17.01
CA MET A 110 4.05 5.25 -16.70
C MET A 110 3.31 4.83 -17.97
N HIS A 111 2.59 3.73 -17.88
CA HIS A 111 1.70 3.23 -18.94
C HIS A 111 0.36 2.86 -18.32
N LEU A 112 -0.69 3.53 -18.79
CA LEU A 112 -2.07 3.22 -18.43
C LEU A 112 -2.74 2.54 -19.61
N HIS A 113 -3.03 1.25 -19.46
CA HIS A 113 -3.73 0.46 -20.46
C HIS A 113 -5.21 0.31 -20.08
N GLY A 114 -6.11 0.68 -21.00
CA GLY A 114 -7.57 0.55 -20.80
C GLY A 114 -8.18 1.47 -19.72
N LEU A 115 -7.47 2.53 -19.32
CA LEU A 115 -7.92 3.51 -18.32
C LEU A 115 -8.32 4.86 -18.91
N THR A 116 -8.27 5.00 -20.24
CA THR A 116 -8.75 6.18 -20.96
C THR A 116 -9.67 5.78 -22.13
N PRO A 117 -10.63 6.63 -22.54
CA PRO A 117 -11.46 6.36 -23.71
C PRO A 117 -10.69 6.29 -25.03
N ASP A 118 -9.58 7.03 -25.13
CA ASP A 118 -8.79 7.17 -26.36
C ASP A 118 -7.72 6.07 -26.52
N GLY A 119 -7.68 5.12 -25.58
CA GLY A 119 -6.76 3.99 -25.57
C GLY A 119 -5.68 4.12 -24.50
N ASP A 120 -4.46 3.76 -24.87
CA ASP A 120 -3.33 3.72 -23.94
C ASP A 120 -2.74 5.11 -23.73
N LEU A 121 -2.43 5.43 -22.48
CA LEU A 121 -1.74 6.66 -22.11
C LEU A 121 -0.32 6.34 -21.64
N HIS A 122 0.65 6.97 -22.30
CA HIS A 122 2.08 6.86 -21.97
C HIS A 122 2.62 8.23 -21.56
N PHE A 123 3.30 8.29 -20.43
CA PHE A 123 3.98 9.50 -19.94
C PHE A 123 5.09 9.10 -18.96
N ALA A 124 5.89 10.06 -18.51
CA ALA A 124 6.82 9.85 -17.40
C ALA A 124 6.39 10.74 -16.24
N LEU A 125 6.65 10.29 -15.01
CA LEU A 125 6.60 11.19 -13.87
C LEU A 125 7.65 12.30 -14.06
N PRO A 126 7.38 13.54 -13.61
CA PRO A 126 8.16 14.71 -13.99
C PRO A 126 9.62 14.70 -13.50
N GLY A 127 9.96 13.92 -12.48
CA GLY A 127 11.28 13.94 -11.84
C GLY A 127 11.53 15.15 -10.96
N ASP A 128 10.57 16.06 -10.83
CA ASP A 128 10.64 17.25 -10.00
C ASP A 128 10.52 16.87 -8.51
N GLN A 129 11.66 16.51 -7.90
CA GLN A 129 11.76 16.21 -6.48
C GLN A 129 11.94 17.52 -5.67
N PRO A 130 11.01 17.85 -4.75
CA PRO A 130 11.13 19.05 -3.95
C PRO A 130 12.27 18.93 -2.93
N THR A 131 12.88 20.07 -2.61
CA THR A 131 13.78 20.17 -1.46
C THR A 131 12.97 20.58 -0.24
N ILE A 132 12.98 19.75 0.80
CA ILE A 132 12.28 20.02 2.07
C ILE A 132 13.32 20.32 3.14
N ALA A 133 13.22 21.47 3.79
CA ALA A 133 14.07 21.84 4.92
C ALA A 133 13.25 22.03 6.20
N LEU A 134 13.85 21.70 7.34
CA LEU A 134 13.27 21.85 8.67
C LEU A 134 14.26 22.57 9.59
N ASP A 135 13.86 23.71 10.15
CA ASP A 135 14.63 24.39 11.19
C ASP A 135 13.96 24.19 12.56
N LEU A 136 14.69 23.53 13.47
CA LEU A 136 14.28 23.30 14.86
C LEU A 136 14.90 24.30 15.86
N GLY A 137 15.41 25.43 15.37
CA GLY A 137 16.14 26.44 16.14
C GLY A 137 17.66 26.29 16.11
N ARG A 138 18.19 25.47 15.18
CA ARG A 138 19.63 25.22 14.99
C ARG A 138 20.09 25.52 13.57
N GLY A 139 19.25 26.15 12.77
CA GLY A 139 19.42 26.33 11.33
C GLY A 139 18.65 25.27 10.54
N GLY A 140 18.32 25.58 9.29
CA GLY A 140 17.60 24.68 8.41
C GLY A 140 18.40 23.42 8.07
N GLU A 141 17.83 22.26 8.37
CA GLU A 141 18.33 20.94 7.96
C GLU A 141 17.53 20.47 6.75
N VAL A 142 18.21 20.17 5.65
CA VAL A 142 17.58 19.54 4.48
C VAL A 142 17.24 18.08 4.82
N LEU A 143 15.98 17.72 4.68
CA LEU A 143 15.48 16.38 4.99
C LEU A 143 15.57 15.48 3.75
N PRO A 144 15.85 14.17 3.94
CA PRO A 144 15.64 13.19 2.89
C PRO A 144 14.16 13.20 2.47
N THR A 145 13.90 13.44 1.18
CA THR A 145 12.54 13.47 0.65
C THR A 145 12.17 12.13 0.01
N LYS A 146 10.97 11.65 0.32
CA LYS A 146 10.41 10.41 -0.22
C LYS A 146 9.05 10.67 -0.85
N LEU A 147 8.83 10.12 -2.04
CA LEU A 147 7.52 10.10 -2.70
C LEU A 147 6.59 9.13 -1.96
N LEU A 148 5.48 9.63 -1.44
CA LEU A 148 4.51 8.83 -0.68
C LEU A 148 3.31 8.41 -1.51
N THR A 149 2.86 9.26 -2.44
CA THR A 149 1.66 8.99 -3.22
C THR A 149 1.78 9.60 -4.60
N VAL A 150 1.43 8.80 -5.59
CA VAL A 150 1.19 9.21 -6.97
C VAL A 150 -0.29 8.98 -7.24
N LEU A 151 -1.03 10.06 -7.49
CA LEU A 151 -2.44 10.00 -7.89
C LEU A 151 -2.53 10.40 -9.35
N ILE A 152 -3.12 9.53 -10.16
CA ILE A 152 -3.35 9.78 -11.58
C ILE A 152 -4.85 9.78 -11.83
N GLU A 153 -5.35 10.86 -12.43
CA GLU A 153 -6.75 11.02 -12.82
C GLU A 153 -6.83 11.24 -14.33
N PRO A 154 -6.91 10.15 -15.14
CA PRO A 154 -6.83 10.24 -16.59
C PRO A 154 -7.99 11.06 -17.19
N SER A 155 -9.18 10.98 -16.61
CA SER A 155 -10.35 11.75 -17.08
C SER A 155 -10.18 13.27 -16.94
N ARG A 156 -9.27 13.72 -16.08
CA ARG A 156 -8.94 15.13 -15.86
C ARG A 156 -7.55 15.50 -16.38
N MET A 157 -6.81 14.53 -16.93
CA MET A 157 -5.40 14.66 -17.28
C MET A 157 -4.58 15.30 -16.15
N ARG A 158 -4.82 14.83 -14.91
CA ARG A 158 -4.17 15.35 -13.70
C ARG A 158 -3.26 14.29 -13.07
N LEU A 159 -2.10 14.74 -12.64
CA LEU A 159 -1.14 14.02 -11.83
C LEU A 159 -0.90 14.83 -10.55
N ASP A 160 -1.10 14.20 -9.40
CA ASP A 160 -0.73 14.74 -8.10
C ASP A 160 0.35 13.85 -7.46
N MET A 161 1.43 14.47 -6.98
CA MET A 161 2.54 13.79 -6.31
C MET A 161 2.71 14.35 -4.90
N ILE A 162 2.65 13.48 -3.90
CA ILE A 162 2.81 13.85 -2.49
C ILE A 162 4.17 13.39 -2.01
N TRP A 163 5.02 14.37 -1.68
CA TRP A 163 6.35 14.16 -1.13
C TRP A 163 6.36 14.41 0.37
N SER A 164 7.27 13.74 1.09
CA SER A 164 7.45 13.91 2.52
C SER A 164 8.93 13.97 2.88
N GLY A 165 9.27 14.89 3.78
CA GLY A 165 10.51 14.87 4.55
C GLY A 165 10.19 14.43 5.97
N THR A 166 11.01 13.55 6.55
CA THR A 166 10.77 13.04 7.92
C THR A 166 12.00 13.27 8.78
N HIS A 167 11.79 13.81 9.97
CA HIS A 167 12.83 14.06 10.97
C HIS A 167 12.40 13.46 12.32
N THR A 168 13.33 12.80 13.01
CA THR A 168 13.07 12.19 14.32
C THR A 168 13.70 13.03 15.43
N ILE A 169 12.87 13.65 16.26
CA ILE A 169 13.30 14.55 17.35
C ILE A 169 13.81 13.77 18.59
N GLY A 170 13.66 12.44 18.60
CA GLY A 170 14.09 11.57 19.70
C GLY A 170 13.10 11.56 20.87
N GLU A 171 13.59 11.43 22.09
CA GLU A 171 12.74 11.36 23.29
C GLU A 171 11.95 12.65 23.53
N TYR A 172 10.77 12.52 24.16
CA TYR A 172 9.86 13.63 24.44
C TYR A 172 10.53 14.85 25.11
N ARG A 173 11.55 14.63 25.97
CA ARG A 173 12.27 15.73 26.65
C ARG A 173 13.04 16.63 25.68
N LYS A 174 13.50 16.11 24.53
CA LYS A 174 14.22 16.88 23.51
C LYS A 174 13.34 17.88 22.76
N TRP A 175 12.02 17.78 22.88
CA TRP A 175 11.11 18.80 22.36
C TRP A 175 11.29 20.16 23.04
N GLN A 176 11.84 20.19 24.25
CA GLN A 176 12.17 21.45 24.94
C GLN A 176 13.32 22.21 24.25
N ASP A 177 14.12 21.53 23.43
CA ASP A 177 15.22 22.12 22.68
C ASP A 177 14.76 22.71 21.34
N VAL A 178 13.51 22.47 20.94
CA VAL A 178 12.91 23.03 19.73
C VAL A 178 12.47 24.46 20.04
N THR A 179 13.25 25.43 19.58
CA THR A 179 12.96 26.85 19.81
C THR A 179 12.22 27.51 18.64
N ASN A 180 12.26 26.86 17.47
CA ASN A 180 11.54 27.26 16.27
C ASN A 180 11.08 26.02 15.51
N LEU A 181 10.04 26.12 14.69
CA LEU A 181 9.59 25.05 13.78
C LEU A 181 9.17 25.69 12.46
N VAL A 182 10.10 25.75 11.51
CA VAL A 182 9.85 26.29 10.17
C VAL A 182 10.11 25.20 9.15
N ALA A 183 9.13 24.97 8.28
CA ALA A 183 9.25 24.07 7.14
C ALA A 183 9.27 24.90 5.86
N GLU A 184 10.27 24.65 5.01
CA GLU A 184 10.41 25.29 3.70
C GLU A 184 10.39 24.23 2.61
N VAL A 185 9.74 24.55 1.49
CA VAL A 185 9.65 23.71 0.30
C VAL A 185 10.06 24.56 -0.89
N ALA A 186 11.08 24.12 -1.62
CA ALA A 186 11.61 24.75 -2.82
C ALA A 186 11.65 23.78 -3.99
#